data_AF-A0ABD0NW73-F1
#
_entry.id   AF-A0ABD0NW73-F1
#
_cell.length_a   1.000
_cell.length_b   1.000
_cell.length_c   1.000
_cell.angle_alpha   90.00
_cell.angle_beta   90.00
_cell.angle_gamma   90.00
#
_symmetry.space_group_name_H-M   'P 1'
#
loop_
_entity.id
_entity.type
_entity.pdbx_description
1 polymer ?
#
loop_
_entity_poly.entity_id
_entity_poly.type
_entity_poly.pdbx_seq_one_letter_code
_entity_poly.pdbx_strand_id
1 'polypeptide(L)' 'ITTLINHKDKLKKTEKTLRAIQRVGQAVSVAVGRFVAVGEAIAAENEDLKDEMGLACFEARRA' A
#
# COMPACT_ATOMS: atom_id res chain seq x y z
N ILE A 1 -2.76 -7.49 3.57
CA ILE A 1 -1.30 -7.70 3.35
C ILE A 1 -0.90 -9.17 3.55
N THR A 2 -1.34 -9.85 4.62
CA THR A 2 -1.00 -11.26 4.93
C THR A 2 -1.17 -12.24 3.76
N THR A 3 -2.23 -12.10 2.96
CA THR A 3 -2.43 -12.92 1.75
C THR A 3 -1.32 -12.75 0.71
N LEU A 4 -0.78 -11.55 0.53
CA LEU A 4 0.34 -11.32 -0.40
C LEU A 4 1.63 -11.95 0.16
N ILE A 5 1.88 -11.77 1.46
CA ILE A 5 3.06 -12.33 2.15
C ILE A 5 3.04 -13.86 2.10
N ASN A 6 1.92 -14.48 2.45
CA ASN A 6 1.75 -15.94 2.45
C ASN A 6 1.96 -16.60 1.08
N HIS A 7 1.92 -15.80 0.02
CA HIS A 7 2.07 -16.26 -1.35
C HIS A 7 3.33 -15.71 -2.04
N LYS A 8 4.20 -14.97 -1.36
CA LYS A 8 5.41 -14.37 -1.95
C LYS A 8 6.31 -15.43 -2.60
N ASP A 9 6.73 -16.43 -1.83
CA ASP A 9 7.80 -17.37 -2.21
C ASP A 9 7.30 -18.79 -2.58
N LYS A 10 5.99 -18.97 -2.78
CA LYS A 10 5.45 -20.28 -3.19
C LYS A 10 5.82 -20.56 -4.65
N LEU A 11 6.76 -21.48 -4.86
CA LEU A 11 7.33 -21.85 -6.17
C LEU A 11 6.33 -22.45 -7.17
N LYS A 12 5.15 -22.93 -6.72
CA LYS A 12 4.10 -23.49 -7.58
C LYS A 12 2.79 -22.72 -7.38
N LYS A 13 2.44 -21.85 -8.34
CA LYS A 13 1.18 -21.09 -8.36
C LYS A 13 0.39 -21.50 -9.58
N THR A 14 -0.87 -21.85 -9.40
CA THR A 14 -1.80 -21.97 -10.54
C THR A 14 -2.12 -20.58 -11.06
N GLU A 15 -2.52 -20.48 -12.33
CA GLU A 15 -2.93 -19.20 -12.93
C GLU A 15 -4.10 -18.55 -12.16
N LYS A 16 -5.05 -19.36 -11.68
CA LYS A 16 -6.17 -18.89 -10.84
C LYS A 16 -5.67 -18.22 -9.56
N THR A 17 -4.69 -18.84 -8.88
CA THR A 17 -4.10 -18.27 -7.66
C THR A 17 -3.32 -16.99 -7.97
N LEU A 18 -2.59 -16.94 -9.08
CA LEU A 18 -1.87 -15.73 -9.51
C LEU A 18 -2.83 -14.55 -9.73
N ARG A 19 -3.93 -14.77 -10.45
CA ARG A 19 -4.96 -13.75 -10.68
C ARG A 19 -5.59 -13.25 -9.37
N ALA A 20 -5.84 -14.14 -8.42
CA ALA A 20 -6.36 -13.76 -7.10
C ALA A 20 -5.38 -12.87 -6.33
N ILE A 21 -4.09 -13.22 -6.33
CA ILE A 21 -3.02 -12.43 -5.70
C ILE A 21 -2.92 -11.04 -6.34
N GLN A 22 -2.97 -10.96 -7.68
CA GLN A 22 -2.94 -9.68 -8.40
C GLN A 22 -4.11 -8.78 -8.00
N ARG A 23 -5.32 -9.32 -7.90
CA ARG A 23 -6.50 -8.56 -7.44
C ARG A 23 -6.34 -8.03 -6.02
N VAL A 24 -5.79 -8.84 -5.11
CA VAL A 24 -5.46 -8.39 -3.75
C VAL A 24 -4.42 -7.27 -3.79
N GLY A 25 -3.38 -7.41 -4.60
CA GLY A 25 -2.35 -6.38 -4.77
C GLY A 25 -2.92 -5.05 -5.27
N GLN A 26 -3.79 -5.10 -6.28
CA GLN A 26 -4.49 -3.91 -6.78
C GLN A 26 -5.36 -3.26 -5.71
N ALA A 27 -6.17 -4.05 -4.98
CA ALA A 27 -7.01 -3.52 -3.91
C ALA A 27 -6.18 -2.86 -2.81
N VAL A 28 -5.04 -3.45 -2.44
CA VAL A 28 -4.10 -2.88 -1.47
C VAL A 28 -3.51 -1.56 -1.99
N SER A 29 -3.03 -1.53 -3.24
CA SER A 29 -2.47 -0.31 -3.86
C SER A 29 -3.47 0.84 -3.87
N VAL A 30 -4.74 0.57 -4.24
CA VAL A 30 -5.81 1.58 -4.19
C VAL A 30 -6.07 2.06 -2.77
N ALA A 31 -6.12 1.16 -1.79
CA ALA A 31 -6.32 1.51 -0.40
C ALA A 31 -5.18 2.39 0.14
N VAL A 32 -3.93 2.06 -0.17
CA VAL A 32 -2.75 2.84 0.19
C VAL A 32 -2.80 4.22 -0.45
N GLY A 33 -3.14 4.33 -1.73
CA GLY A 33 -3.27 5.63 -2.40
C GLY A 33 -4.30 6.54 -1.73
N ARG A 34 -5.46 5.99 -1.33
CA ARG A 34 -6.49 6.74 -0.59
C ARG A 34 -6.02 7.15 0.80
N PHE A 35 -5.35 6.25 1.52
CA PHE A 35 -4.80 6.54 2.84
C PHE A 35 -3.77 7.67 2.79
N VAL A 36 -2.87 7.61 1.80
CA VAL A 36 -1.85 8.65 1.60
C VAL A 36 -2.47 10.00 1.27
N ALA A 37 -3.51 10.06 0.42
CA ALA A 37 -4.20 11.31 0.13
C ALA A 37 -4.78 11.97 1.40
N VAL A 38 -5.30 11.16 2.34
CA VAL A 38 -5.77 11.67 3.64
C VAL A 38 -4.58 12.13 4.50
N GLY A 39 -3.49 11.36 4.55
CA GLY A 39 -2.28 11.72 5.28
C GLY A 39 -1.67 13.04 4.81
N GLU A 40 -1.62 13.27 3.50
CA GLU A 40 -1.14 14.53 2.91
C GLU A 40 -2.04 15.72 3.24
N ALA A 41 -3.36 15.52 3.26
CA ALA A 41 -4.28 16.56 3.70
C ALA A 41 -4.06 16.92 5.18
N ILE A 42 -3.89 15.91 6.05
CA ILE A 42 -3.58 16.12 7.48
C ILE A 42 -2.24 16.85 7.63
N ALA A 43 -1.22 16.48 6.86
CA ALA A 43 0.10 17.12 6.87
C ALA A 43 0.04 18.59 6.45
N ALA A 44 -0.80 18.92 5.46
CA ALA A 44 -0.97 20.28 4.99
C ALA A 44 -1.62 21.19 6.05
N GLU A 45 -2.40 20.62 6.96
CA GLU A 45 -3.08 21.34 8.04
C GLU A 45 -2.27 21.40 9.35
N ASN A 46 -1.18 20.63 9.46
CA ASN A 46 -0.38 20.52 10.68
C ASN A 46 1.12 20.66 10.37
N GLU A 47 1.66 21.88 10.45
CA GLU A 47 3.09 22.16 10.15
C GLU A 47 4.05 21.31 11.00
N ASP A 48 3.74 21.08 12.29
CA ASP A 48 4.58 20.26 13.18
C ASP A 48 4.70 18.79 12.74
N LEU A 49 3.69 18.27 12.03
CA LEU A 49 3.63 16.87 11.56
C LEU A 49 3.98 16.72 10.08
N LYS A 50 4.14 17.83 9.36
CA LYS A 50 4.20 17.87 7.90
C LYS A 50 5.35 17.06 7.33
N ASP A 51 6.54 17.18 7.92
CA ASP A 51 7.74 16.50 7.42
C ASP A 51 7.68 15.00 7.68
N GLU A 52 7.28 14.59 8.90
CA GLU A 52 7.16 13.17 9.27
C GLU A 52 6.05 12.48 8.46
N MET A 53 4.88 13.11 8.37
CA MET A 53 3.75 12.59 7.60
C MET A 53 4.07 12.57 6.10
N GLY A 54 4.77 13.57 5.59
CA GLY A 54 5.23 13.64 4.20
C GLY A 54 6.17 12.48 3.85
N LEU A 55 7.15 12.20 4.70
CA LEU A 55 8.05 11.04 4.54
C LEU A 55 7.28 9.72 4.57
N ALA A 56 6.41 9.53 5.57
CA ALA A 56 5.60 8.32 5.69
C ALA A 56 4.69 8.10 4.46
N CYS A 57 4.06 9.17 3.96
CA CYS A 57 3.24 9.15 2.75
C CYS A 57 4.05 8.85 1.48
N PHE A 58 5.28 9.37 1.39
CA PHE A 58 6.19 9.06 0.30
C PHE A 58 6.61 7.59 0.29
N GLU A 59 7.00 7.06 1.45
CA GLU A 59 7.38 5.65 1.61
C GLU A 59 6.20 4.72 1.30
N ALA A 60 5.01 5.04 1.81
CA ALA A 60 3.80 4.24 1.58
C ALA A 60 3.45 4.11 0.08
N ARG A 61 3.65 5.16 -0.73
CA ARG A 61 3.42 5.10 -2.19
C ARG A 61 4.44 4.27 -2.96
N ARG A 62 5.67 4.16 -2.44
CA ARG A 62 6.75 3.40 -3.11
C ARG A 62 6.73 1.90 -2.78
N ALA A 63 6.01 1.51 -1.74
CA ALA A 63 5.86 0.11 -1.32
C ALA A 63 4.97 -0.70 -2.27
#